data_AF-A0A423XLV7-F1
#
_entry.id   AF-A0A423XLV7-F1
#
_cell.length_a   1.000
_cell.length_b   1.000
_cell.length_c   1.000
_cell.angle_alpha   90.00
_cell.angle_beta   90.00
_cell.angle_gamma   90.00
#
_symmetry.space_group_name_H-M   'P 1'
#
loop_
_entity.id
_entity.type
_entity.pdbx_description
1 polymer ?
#
loop_
_entity_poly.entity_id
_entity_poly.type
_entity_poly.pdbx_seq_one_letter_code
_entity_poly.pdbx_strand_id
1 'polypeptide(L)'
;MGSISRFHCDYIDINRDKDWDDLFATYWKSWKDPLQMTGLLTFPWLGEGNTREEESYEAAKQAYLELARQNPDQRWVRVLDHGLAGGPRVVGGGAFTIHREAAFKGGQAPSGPKSNTVDGDHAPPDIKLPGLGYPVNSERNILMRQLYSQMWSWRPRFMLNRPHMYGQALWVIPAYRHLGAAVEVMDYWLKEADALSLECFLEGSAIATPLYLKKGFVLLERPVMVFGHFPSNNGKETPSKEWDDLAIANGFAQPFPSSPVICDSTFSSAYHAPHLLLICDGIRTIMEFIDIAIIGGGPAGLTAAATLVRQLHTAVVFDNHKYRNAKSTHMHMVPTWDHKDPKEFRSAVRENILDRYSTVKFADVGVSKIEKKSDSHFHVVDDSGKEYNFRKVILAVGAADAFPDIDGYQEAWARRIFHCLFCFGYEDRGAKTTGVLVVPPIDPGMGLYMACNAAQLSDQVTLYTHGNDQFTNAITPLATAAKAAFKVDSRPIKRFVDNGSSLTIEFVDGSSKEETFLVHNPKTSVNGAFVEQLGLELSPTGDIKASGPFYQTSVRGVFSAGDAVNPYKAANAAISSGCNATVAAIAQLQAEKYGIPAML
;
A
#
# COMPACT_ATOMS: atom_id res chain seq x y z
N MET A 1 58.27 5.87 -12.82
CA MET A 1 57.79 6.78 -11.76
C MET A 1 56.28 6.67 -11.75
N GLY A 2 55.72 5.95 -10.77
CA GLY A 2 54.28 5.70 -10.71
C GLY A 2 53.52 7.00 -10.50
N SER A 3 52.46 7.22 -11.29
CA SER A 3 51.53 8.34 -11.12
C SER A 3 51.05 8.36 -9.68
N ILE A 4 51.47 9.35 -8.89
CA ILE A 4 50.91 9.60 -7.56
C ILE A 4 49.42 9.84 -7.77
N SER A 5 48.55 9.06 -7.10
CA SER A 5 47.11 9.31 -7.14
C SER A 5 46.87 10.74 -6.64
N ARG A 6 46.03 11.50 -7.35
CA ARG A 6 45.75 12.91 -7.02
C ARG A 6 45.35 13.08 -5.54
N PHE A 7 44.60 12.11 -5.04
CA PHE A 7 44.17 12.05 -3.64
C PHE A 7 44.96 10.99 -2.89
N HIS A 8 45.32 11.30 -1.65
CA HIS A 8 45.99 10.38 -0.74
C HIS A 8 45.31 10.41 0.62
N CYS A 9 45.02 9.23 1.20
CA CYS A 9 44.40 9.11 2.53
C CYS A 9 45.43 8.59 3.55
N ASP A 10 45.57 9.29 4.67
CA ASP A 10 46.45 8.93 5.80
C ASP A 10 45.81 9.23 7.17
N TYR A 11 46.39 8.69 8.24
CA TYR A 11 45.95 8.94 9.61
C TYR A 11 46.25 10.37 10.07
N ILE A 12 45.37 10.90 10.91
CA ILE A 12 45.63 12.12 11.68
C ILE A 12 46.41 11.78 12.95
N ASP A 13 47.50 12.50 13.18
CA ASP A 13 48.18 12.49 14.48
C ASP A 13 47.42 13.43 15.43
N ILE A 14 46.52 12.85 16.25
CA ILE A 14 45.65 13.55 17.21
C ILE A 14 46.46 14.34 18.28
N ASN A 15 47.76 14.07 18.40
CA ASN A 15 48.66 14.79 19.31
C ASN A 15 49.34 16.02 18.68
N ARG A 16 49.11 16.28 17.37
CA ARG A 16 49.55 17.49 16.68
C ARG A 16 48.35 18.39 16.43
N ASP A 17 48.26 19.49 17.17
CA ASP A 17 47.10 20.41 17.10
C ASP A 17 46.85 20.94 15.67
N LYS A 18 47.91 21.13 14.87
CA LYS A 18 47.81 21.66 13.50
C LYS A 18 47.06 20.75 12.52
N ASP A 19 47.27 19.43 12.60
CA ASP A 19 46.62 18.48 11.67
C ASP A 19 45.13 18.32 12.01
N TRP A 20 44.78 18.44 13.29
CA TRP A 20 43.41 18.41 13.77
C TRP A 20 42.62 19.65 13.32
N ASP A 21 43.21 20.84 13.43
CA ASP A 21 42.55 22.09 13.03
C ASP A 21 42.14 22.06 11.54
N ASP A 22 43.05 21.66 10.65
CA ASP A 22 42.78 21.58 9.20
C ASP A 22 41.69 20.53 8.89
N LEU A 23 41.73 19.38 9.56
CA LEU A 23 40.71 18.34 9.39
C LEU A 23 39.34 18.82 9.88
N PHE A 24 39.27 19.35 11.10
CA PHE A 24 38.01 19.76 11.70
C PHE A 24 37.39 20.93 10.94
N ALA A 25 38.21 21.83 10.39
CA ALA A 25 37.75 22.88 9.48
C ALA A 25 37.03 22.30 8.26
N THR A 26 37.57 21.23 7.64
CA THR A 26 36.88 20.55 6.53
C THR A 26 35.62 19.81 6.98
N TYR A 27 35.61 19.26 8.19
CA TYR A 27 34.45 18.57 8.76
C TYR A 27 33.29 19.54 8.97
N TRP A 28 33.53 20.65 9.67
CA TRP A 28 32.55 21.73 9.86
C TRP A 28 32.04 22.27 8.53
N LYS A 29 32.95 22.58 7.60
CA LYS A 29 32.59 23.10 6.27
C LYS A 29 31.70 22.14 5.48
N SER A 30 31.93 20.83 5.60
CA SER A 30 31.13 19.84 4.88
C SER A 30 29.66 19.84 5.27
N TRP A 31 29.35 20.22 6.51
CA TRP A 31 27.99 20.38 7.05
C TRP A 31 27.39 21.76 6.76
N LYS A 32 28.24 22.79 6.63
CA LYS A 32 27.83 24.18 6.38
C LYS A 32 27.48 24.47 4.91
N ASP A 33 28.08 23.75 3.97
CA ASP A 33 27.98 24.04 2.54
C ASP A 33 27.62 22.78 1.72
N PRO A 34 26.41 22.66 1.14
CA PRO A 34 25.23 23.39 1.59
C PRO A 34 24.92 23.01 3.04
N LEU A 35 24.18 23.87 3.74
CA LEU A 35 23.82 23.66 5.13
C LEU A 35 22.93 22.43 5.29
N GLN A 36 23.41 21.43 6.02
CA GLN A 36 22.74 20.15 6.21
C GLN A 36 22.02 20.08 7.56
N MET A 37 20.81 19.54 7.56
CA MET A 37 19.96 19.41 8.76
C MET A 37 20.61 18.61 9.90
N THR A 38 21.25 17.48 9.60
CA THR A 38 21.99 16.70 10.62
C THR A 38 23.14 17.51 11.21
N GLY A 39 23.80 18.33 10.39
CA GLY A 39 24.83 19.27 10.82
C GLY A 39 24.24 20.32 11.78
N LEU A 40 23.11 20.92 11.42
CA LEU A 40 22.41 21.88 12.28
C LEU A 40 22.03 21.28 13.63
N LEU A 41 21.47 20.07 13.66
CA LEU A 41 21.09 19.44 14.93
C LEU A 41 22.30 18.98 15.77
N THR A 42 23.44 18.72 15.13
CA THR A 42 24.66 18.25 15.80
C THR A 42 25.55 19.40 16.28
N PHE A 43 25.65 20.47 15.50
CA PHE A 43 26.53 21.60 15.74
C PHE A 43 25.70 22.85 16.01
N PRO A 44 25.62 23.30 17.28
CA PRO A 44 24.89 24.51 17.63
C PRO A 44 25.32 25.71 16.79
N TRP A 45 24.36 26.51 16.32
CA TRP A 45 24.63 27.76 15.58
C TRP A 45 25.37 27.61 14.25
N LEU A 46 25.47 26.40 13.70
CA LEU A 46 26.07 26.16 12.39
C LEU A 46 25.38 26.98 11.29
N GLY A 47 26.15 27.72 10.50
CA GLY A 47 25.63 28.51 9.38
C GLY A 47 25.11 29.90 9.74
N GLU A 48 25.07 30.28 11.02
CA GLU A 48 24.52 31.57 11.49
C GLU A 48 25.43 32.78 11.19
N GLY A 49 26.71 32.56 10.89
CA GLY A 49 27.65 33.61 10.45
C GLY A 49 27.97 34.67 11.52
N ASN A 50 27.75 34.36 12.79
CA ASN A 50 27.93 35.28 13.92
C ASN A 50 28.85 34.69 14.99
N THR A 51 29.14 35.48 16.03
CA THR A 51 30.04 35.07 17.14
C THR A 51 29.62 33.77 17.83
N ARG A 52 28.32 33.44 17.87
CA ARG A 52 27.86 32.16 18.45
C ARG A 52 28.24 30.95 17.59
N GLU A 53 28.31 31.12 16.27
CA GLU A 53 28.84 30.08 15.39
C GLU A 53 30.34 29.85 15.65
N GLU A 54 31.11 30.92 15.82
CA GLU A 54 32.55 30.85 16.10
C GLU A 54 32.84 30.16 17.45
N GLU A 55 32.10 30.55 18.51
CA GLU A 55 32.20 29.91 19.83
C GLU A 55 31.81 28.43 19.78
N SER A 56 30.77 28.10 19.01
CA SER A 56 30.32 26.71 18.85
C SER A 56 31.33 25.87 18.07
N TYR A 57 31.91 26.42 17.00
CA TYR A 57 32.96 25.78 16.23
C TYR A 57 34.15 25.42 17.13
N GLU A 58 34.67 26.38 17.88
CA GLU A 58 35.81 26.14 18.77
C GLU A 58 35.48 25.15 19.89
N ALA A 59 34.28 25.25 20.50
CA ALA A 59 33.84 24.30 21.52
C ALA A 59 33.69 22.88 20.97
N ALA A 60 33.09 22.71 19.78
CA ALA A 60 32.95 21.41 19.12
C ALA A 60 34.32 20.84 18.73
N LYS A 61 35.22 21.66 18.18
CA LYS A 61 36.58 21.27 17.80
C LYS A 61 37.36 20.69 18.99
N GLN A 62 37.32 21.36 20.14
CA GLN A 62 37.99 20.88 21.36
C GLN A 62 37.35 19.61 21.92
N ALA A 63 36.01 19.54 21.95
CA ALA A 63 35.34 18.39 22.52
C ALA A 63 35.45 17.13 21.65
N TYR A 64 35.47 17.24 20.31
CA TYR A 64 35.77 16.11 19.43
C TYR A 64 37.24 15.68 19.52
N LEU A 65 38.17 16.63 19.72
CA LEU A 65 39.58 16.31 19.95
C LEU A 65 39.75 15.46 21.20
N GLU A 66 39.08 15.86 22.29
CA GLU A 66 39.11 15.14 23.55
C GLU A 66 38.48 13.73 23.40
N LEU A 67 37.35 13.60 22.72
CA LEU A 67 36.75 12.29 22.42
C LEU A 67 37.70 11.39 21.62
N ALA A 68 38.39 11.96 20.62
CA ALA A 68 39.35 11.22 19.81
C ALA A 68 40.56 10.75 20.64
N ARG A 69 41.02 11.55 21.60
CA ARG A 69 42.10 11.19 22.54
C ARG A 69 41.69 10.11 23.53
N GLN A 70 40.43 10.14 23.99
CA GLN A 70 39.90 9.19 24.96
C GLN A 70 39.54 7.82 24.36
N ASN A 71 39.35 7.73 23.03
CA ASN A 71 38.94 6.50 22.36
C ASN A 71 40.07 5.93 21.49
N PRO A 72 40.95 5.07 22.03
CA PRO A 72 42.09 4.50 21.30
C PRO A 72 41.68 3.54 20.17
N ASP A 73 40.41 3.13 20.10
CA ASP A 73 39.87 2.28 19.04
C ASP A 73 39.21 3.09 17.91
N GLN A 74 39.04 4.41 18.09
CA GLN A 74 38.63 5.32 17.04
C GLN A 74 39.84 5.65 16.14
N ARG A 75 39.57 5.80 14.85
CA ARG A 75 40.54 6.20 13.84
C ARG A 75 40.00 7.41 13.11
N TRP A 76 40.80 8.46 13.08
CA TRP A 76 40.56 9.66 12.30
C TRP A 76 41.54 9.67 11.14
N VAL A 77 41.01 9.83 9.93
CA VAL A 77 41.78 9.88 8.69
C VAL A 77 41.45 11.14 7.92
N ARG A 78 42.41 11.62 7.15
CA ARG A 78 42.23 12.76 6.23
C ARG A 78 42.46 12.31 4.80
N VAL A 79 41.90 13.06 3.86
CA VAL A 79 42.26 12.96 2.44
C VAL A 79 42.90 14.25 1.97
N LEU A 80 44.08 14.12 1.37
CA LEU A 80 44.91 15.20 0.85
C LEU A 80 44.79 15.30 -0.67
N ASP A 81 44.57 16.49 -1.24
CA ASP A 81 44.78 16.76 -2.68
C ASP A 81 46.23 17.21 -2.91
N HIS A 82 47.01 16.41 -3.63
CA HIS A 82 48.39 16.69 -4.01
C HIS A 82 48.51 17.46 -5.34
N GLY A 83 47.40 17.65 -6.07
CA GLY A 83 47.36 18.30 -7.38
C GLY A 83 47.39 19.84 -7.34
N LEU A 84 47.52 20.44 -6.16
CA LEU A 84 47.46 21.90 -5.98
C LEU A 84 48.87 22.53 -5.99
N ALA A 85 49.03 23.62 -6.73
CA ALA A 85 50.30 24.34 -6.86
C ALA A 85 50.87 24.90 -5.52
N GLY A 86 50.06 24.97 -4.48
CA GLY A 86 50.44 25.42 -3.13
C GLY A 86 50.79 24.31 -2.14
N GLY A 87 50.98 23.07 -2.60
CA GLY A 87 51.24 21.90 -1.76
C GLY A 87 49.97 21.15 -1.32
N PRO A 88 50.11 19.99 -0.66
CA PRO A 88 49.00 19.13 -0.28
C PRO A 88 48.02 19.84 0.66
N ARG A 89 46.72 19.68 0.45
CA ARG A 89 45.68 20.26 1.33
C ARG A 89 44.67 19.21 1.74
N VAL A 90 44.20 19.31 2.98
CA VAL A 90 43.09 18.49 3.48
C VAL A 90 41.80 18.92 2.77
N VAL A 91 41.10 17.95 2.17
CA VAL A 91 39.85 18.18 1.42
C VAL A 91 38.67 17.39 1.98
N GLY A 92 38.91 16.60 3.03
CA GLY A 92 37.90 15.79 3.71
C GLY A 92 38.56 14.79 4.66
N GLY A 93 37.76 13.85 5.15
CA GLY A 93 38.23 12.82 6.05
C GLY A 93 37.15 11.79 6.42
N GLY A 94 37.52 10.93 7.36
CA GLY A 94 36.63 9.91 7.91
C GLY A 94 36.96 9.64 9.38
N ALA A 95 35.94 9.20 10.11
CA ALA A 95 36.06 8.71 11.48
C ALA A 95 35.39 7.34 11.59
N PHE A 96 36.14 6.33 12.02
CA PHE A 96 35.64 4.97 12.19
C PHE A 96 36.16 4.35 13.48
N THR A 97 35.33 3.54 14.14
CA THR A 97 35.66 2.89 15.42
C THR A 97 35.78 1.38 15.21
N ILE A 98 36.81 0.78 15.82
CA ILE A 98 37.06 -0.66 15.75
C ILE A 98 36.50 -1.32 17.03
N HIS A 99 35.46 -2.12 16.90
CA HIS A 99 34.91 -2.91 18.00
C HIS A 99 35.47 -4.34 17.93
N ARG A 100 36.55 -4.61 18.68
CA ARG A 100 37.23 -5.93 18.69
C ARG A 100 36.45 -6.99 19.47
N GLU A 101 35.55 -6.56 20.35
CA GLU A 101 34.62 -7.41 21.09
C GLU A 101 33.18 -6.94 20.84
N ALA A 102 32.20 -7.76 21.25
CA ALA A 102 30.79 -7.41 21.16
C ALA A 102 30.49 -6.15 22.01
N ALA A 103 30.42 -5.00 21.34
CA ALA A 103 30.39 -3.68 21.96
C ALA A 103 29.17 -3.40 22.85
N PHE A 104 28.14 -4.25 22.81
CA PHE A 104 26.88 -4.06 23.54
C PHE A 104 26.49 -5.29 24.40
N LYS A 105 27.45 -6.15 24.76
CA LYS A 105 27.21 -7.30 25.66
C LYS A 105 26.59 -6.83 26.99
N GLY A 106 25.45 -7.44 27.37
CA GLY A 106 24.81 -7.21 28.67
C GLY A 106 23.68 -6.16 28.71
N GLY A 107 23.22 -5.64 27.56
CA GLY A 107 22.10 -4.70 27.51
C GLY A 107 22.38 -3.32 28.13
N GLN A 108 23.59 -3.09 28.61
CA GLN A 108 24.05 -1.76 29.03
C GLN A 108 24.57 -1.03 27.80
N ALA A 109 23.83 -0.02 27.35
CA ALA A 109 24.38 1.02 26.50
C ALA A 109 25.65 1.60 27.16
N PRO A 110 26.70 1.97 26.39
CA PRO A 110 27.87 2.63 26.94
C PRO A 110 27.46 3.85 27.76
N SER A 111 28.04 3.99 28.96
CA SER A 111 27.71 5.02 29.93
C SER A 111 28.04 6.42 29.41
N GLY A 112 27.07 7.08 28.79
CA GLY A 112 26.98 8.55 28.81
C GLY A 112 26.75 9.05 30.24
N PRO A 113 27.12 10.30 30.56
CA PRO A 113 27.20 10.78 31.93
C PRO A 113 25.83 10.71 32.62
N LYS A 114 25.79 9.99 33.74
CA LYS A 114 24.61 9.84 34.60
C LYS A 114 24.24 11.20 35.19
N SER A 115 22.99 11.62 35.02
CA SER A 115 22.42 12.79 35.68
C SER A 115 21.04 12.42 36.23
N ASN A 116 20.93 12.49 37.56
CA ASN A 116 19.72 12.22 38.32
C ASN A 116 18.76 13.40 38.20
N THR A 117 17.53 13.21 37.69
CA THR A 117 16.29 13.83 38.23
C THR A 117 15.03 13.41 37.46
N VAL A 118 14.11 12.78 38.20
CA VAL A 118 12.65 12.98 38.30
C VAL A 118 11.85 13.19 37.01
N ASP A 119 11.40 12.11 36.38
CA ASP A 119 9.99 11.66 36.33
C ASP A 119 9.84 10.54 35.29
N GLY A 120 8.97 9.57 35.58
CA GLY A 120 8.79 8.37 34.79
C GLY A 120 8.23 8.66 33.40
N ASP A 121 9.10 8.66 32.41
CA ASP A 121 8.84 8.40 31.00
C ASP A 121 10.18 7.98 30.37
N HIS A 122 10.15 7.31 29.22
CA HIS A 122 11.32 6.87 28.47
C HIS A 122 12.17 8.06 27.95
N ALA A 123 12.77 8.85 28.84
CA ALA A 123 13.72 9.88 28.51
C ALA A 123 15.00 9.22 27.98
N PRO A 124 15.48 9.60 26.77
CA PRO A 124 16.77 9.14 26.29
C PRO A 124 17.87 9.53 27.29
N PRO A 125 19.00 8.78 27.35
CA PRO A 125 20.14 9.17 28.15
C PRO A 125 20.53 10.63 27.86
N ASP A 126 21.09 11.31 28.86
CA ASP A 126 21.57 12.69 28.73
C ASP A 126 22.76 12.72 27.75
N ILE A 127 22.46 12.80 26.46
CA ILE A 127 23.46 12.82 25.39
C ILE A 127 24.11 14.20 25.43
N LYS A 128 25.21 14.32 26.17
CA LYS A 128 26.12 15.45 26.06
C LYS A 128 26.81 15.36 24.70
N LEU A 129 26.27 16.03 23.69
CA LEU A 129 27.02 16.25 22.46
C LEU A 129 28.16 17.25 22.70
N PRO A 130 29.30 17.08 22.02
CA PRO A 130 30.41 18.03 22.00
C PRO A 130 29.97 19.46 21.61
N GLY A 131 30.27 20.48 22.43
CA GLY A 131 29.99 21.89 22.16
C GLY A 131 29.10 22.57 23.21
N LEU A 132 29.03 23.90 23.21
CA LEU A 132 28.01 24.67 23.96
C LEU A 132 26.63 24.29 23.41
N GLY A 133 26.07 23.21 23.96
CA GLY A 133 24.83 22.63 23.48
C GLY A 133 23.70 23.65 23.43
N TYR A 134 22.70 23.37 22.60
CA TYR A 134 21.47 24.14 22.59
C TYR A 134 20.93 24.30 24.02
N PRO A 135 20.40 25.49 24.39
CA PRO A 135 19.87 25.72 25.73
C PRO A 135 18.94 24.57 26.13
N VAL A 136 19.05 24.10 27.37
CA VAL A 136 18.23 23.01 27.89
C VAL A 136 16.76 23.38 27.68
N ASN A 137 15.97 22.45 27.13
CA ASN A 137 14.56 22.63 26.74
C ASN A 137 14.29 23.55 25.54
N SER A 138 15.30 24.08 24.86
CA SER A 138 15.09 24.71 23.55
C SER A 138 14.66 23.68 22.51
N GLU A 139 13.90 24.11 21.50
CA GLU A 139 13.47 23.27 20.38
C GLU A 139 14.64 22.51 19.75
N ARG A 140 15.74 23.23 19.45
CA ARG A 140 16.95 22.65 18.87
C ARG A 140 17.58 21.59 19.79
N ASN A 141 17.53 21.76 21.11
CA ASN A 141 18.01 20.75 22.08
C ASN A 141 17.15 19.49 22.06
N ILE A 142 15.82 19.64 21.99
CA ILE A 142 14.86 18.53 21.97
C ILE A 142 14.98 17.74 20.67
N LEU A 143 15.00 18.42 19.53
CA LEU A 143 15.15 17.79 18.21
C LEU A 143 16.49 17.06 18.11
N MET A 144 17.58 17.67 18.59
CA MET A 144 18.88 17.00 18.69
C MET A 144 18.79 15.71 19.54
N ARG A 145 18.17 15.76 20.72
CA ARG A 145 18.02 14.58 21.59
C ARG A 145 17.21 13.47 20.92
N GLN A 146 16.14 13.83 20.20
CA GLN A 146 15.32 12.90 19.44
C GLN A 146 16.07 12.29 18.24
N LEU A 147 16.89 13.08 17.53
CA LEU A 147 17.75 12.59 16.46
C LEU A 147 18.67 11.48 16.98
N TYR A 148 19.44 11.79 18.03
CA TYR A 148 20.42 10.85 18.54
C TYR A 148 19.80 9.66 19.29
N SER A 149 18.69 9.83 20.02
CA SER A 149 18.02 8.70 20.66
C SER A 149 17.59 7.63 19.66
N GLN A 150 17.13 8.06 18.49
CA GLN A 150 16.71 7.18 17.41
C GLN A 150 17.91 6.51 16.75
N MET A 151 18.98 7.27 16.45
CA MET A 151 20.26 6.70 15.98
C MET A 151 20.82 5.65 16.95
N TRP A 152 20.66 5.84 18.25
CA TRP A 152 21.12 4.88 19.26
C TRP A 152 20.21 3.65 19.40
N SER A 153 18.94 3.72 19.03
CA SER A 153 17.97 2.63 19.28
C SER A 153 18.23 1.36 18.46
N TRP A 154 18.75 1.48 17.24
CA TRP A 154 18.99 0.34 16.35
C TRP A 154 20.42 -0.20 16.36
N ARG A 155 21.40 0.58 16.84
CA ARG A 155 22.80 0.13 16.92
C ARG A 155 22.93 -1.16 17.72
N PRO A 156 22.34 -1.28 18.93
CA PRO A 156 22.30 -2.54 19.65
C PRO A 156 21.68 -3.66 18.81
N ARG A 157 20.54 -3.46 18.14
CA ARG A 157 19.86 -4.49 17.34
C ARG A 157 20.76 -5.15 16.29
N PHE A 158 21.56 -4.37 15.58
CA PHE A 158 22.38 -4.87 14.46
C PHE A 158 23.80 -5.24 14.87
N MET A 159 24.35 -4.57 15.88
CA MET A 159 25.75 -4.64 16.26
C MET A 159 25.99 -5.37 17.59
N LEU A 160 24.94 -5.85 18.29
CA LEU A 160 25.02 -6.29 19.70
C LEU A 160 26.09 -7.34 19.98
N ASN A 161 26.24 -8.31 19.07
CA ASN A 161 26.76 -9.64 19.38
C ASN A 161 27.96 -10.04 18.54
N ARG A 162 28.67 -9.09 17.91
CA ARG A 162 29.82 -9.41 17.05
C ARG A 162 30.88 -8.30 17.02
N PRO A 163 32.17 -8.66 16.90
CA PRO A 163 33.21 -7.71 16.51
C PRO A 163 32.88 -7.08 15.15
N HIS A 164 33.12 -5.78 15.00
CA HIS A 164 32.82 -5.04 13.77
C HIS A 164 33.58 -3.71 13.72
N MET A 165 33.62 -3.06 12.54
CA MET A 165 34.01 -1.67 12.40
C MET A 165 32.79 -0.80 12.14
N TYR A 166 32.74 0.37 12.78
CA TYR A 166 31.63 1.32 12.66
C TYR A 166 32.09 2.66 12.10
N GLY A 167 31.58 3.05 10.93
CA GLY A 167 31.80 4.35 10.31
C GLY A 167 30.91 5.42 10.94
N GLN A 168 31.52 6.36 11.66
CA GLN A 168 30.82 7.44 12.36
C GLN A 168 30.63 8.67 11.48
N ALA A 169 31.61 8.97 10.64
CA ALA A 169 31.54 10.08 9.72
C ALA A 169 32.41 9.83 8.50
N LEU A 170 31.91 10.22 7.33
CA LEU A 170 32.65 10.36 6.09
C LEU A 170 32.27 11.69 5.48
N TRP A 171 33.26 12.52 5.17
CA TRP A 171 32.99 13.84 4.59
C TRP A 171 34.07 14.25 3.60
N VAL A 172 33.64 15.08 2.66
CA VAL A 172 34.52 15.85 1.77
C VAL A 172 33.89 17.21 1.53
N ILE A 173 34.72 18.23 1.38
CA ILE A 173 34.24 19.59 1.11
C ILE A 173 33.57 19.63 -0.29
N PRO A 174 32.61 20.54 -0.51
CA PRO A 174 31.68 20.45 -1.65
C PRO A 174 32.33 20.35 -3.03
N ALA A 175 33.39 21.13 -3.25
CA ALA A 175 34.15 21.16 -4.49
C ALA A 175 34.80 19.80 -4.85
N TYR A 176 34.89 18.86 -3.91
CA TYR A 176 35.60 17.59 -4.07
C TYR A 176 34.67 16.37 -4.09
N ARG A 177 33.36 16.54 -3.87
CA ARG A 177 32.37 15.44 -3.80
C ARG A 177 32.31 14.57 -5.05
N HIS A 178 32.59 15.16 -6.21
CA HIS A 178 32.55 14.49 -7.53
C HIS A 178 33.94 14.11 -8.04
N LEU A 179 35.02 14.39 -7.30
CA LEU A 179 36.40 14.17 -7.74
C LEU A 179 36.99 12.85 -7.27
N GLY A 180 36.25 12.08 -6.45
CA GLY A 180 36.72 10.78 -5.94
C GLY A 180 37.46 10.84 -4.60
N ALA A 181 37.58 12.00 -3.95
CA ALA A 181 38.24 12.11 -2.65
C ALA A 181 37.59 11.22 -1.56
N ALA A 182 36.25 11.10 -1.54
CA ALA A 182 35.54 10.23 -0.61
C ALA A 182 35.74 8.73 -0.90
N VAL A 183 36.07 8.39 -2.16
CA VAL A 183 36.36 7.02 -2.59
C VAL A 183 37.64 6.53 -1.91
N GLU A 184 38.68 7.38 -1.85
CA GLU A 184 39.96 7.05 -1.19
C GLU A 184 39.79 6.78 0.31
N VAL A 185 38.97 7.59 1.00
CA VAL A 185 38.68 7.38 2.43
C VAL A 185 37.95 6.05 2.64
N MET A 186 37.00 5.71 1.76
CA MET A 186 36.29 4.43 1.81
C MET A 186 37.21 3.24 1.51
N ASP A 187 38.10 3.36 0.52
CA ASP A 187 39.06 2.30 0.19
C ASP A 187 40.07 2.07 1.32
N TYR A 188 40.51 3.15 1.96
CA TYR A 188 41.33 3.07 3.15
C TYR A 188 40.61 2.28 4.26
N TRP A 189 39.37 2.66 4.56
CA TRP A 189 38.61 2.03 5.64
C TRP A 189 38.31 0.56 5.36
N LEU A 190 37.89 0.21 4.14
CA LEU A 190 37.60 -1.19 3.77
C LEU A 190 38.86 -2.05 3.81
N LYS A 191 40.01 -1.53 3.37
CA LYS A 191 41.29 -2.24 3.48
C LYS A 191 41.65 -2.56 4.93
N GLU A 192 41.43 -1.62 5.85
CA GLU A 192 41.64 -1.84 7.28
C GLU A 192 40.67 -2.89 7.85
N ALA A 193 39.40 -2.86 7.43
CA ALA A 193 38.41 -3.84 7.85
C ALA A 193 38.74 -5.25 7.35
N ASP A 194 39.14 -5.39 6.10
CA ASP A 194 39.55 -6.66 5.49
C ASP A 194 40.79 -7.23 6.20
N ALA A 195 41.78 -6.37 6.50
CA ALA A 195 42.97 -6.76 7.24
C ALA A 195 42.67 -7.28 8.65
N LEU A 196 41.60 -6.79 9.28
CA LEU A 196 41.13 -7.22 10.59
C LEU A 196 40.06 -8.34 10.52
N SER A 197 39.61 -8.70 9.31
CA SER A 197 38.50 -9.64 9.09
C SER A 197 37.22 -9.22 9.85
N LEU A 198 36.89 -7.92 9.83
CA LEU A 198 35.72 -7.36 10.52
C LEU A 198 34.64 -6.93 9.53
N GLU A 199 33.38 -7.20 9.89
CA GLU A 199 32.23 -6.62 9.18
C GLU A 199 32.18 -5.09 9.39
N CYS A 200 31.78 -4.36 8.36
CA CYS A 200 31.61 -2.90 8.43
C CYS A 200 30.15 -2.51 8.54
N PHE A 201 29.88 -1.56 9.44
CA PHE A 201 28.59 -0.90 9.61
C PHE A 201 28.77 0.61 9.47
N LEU A 202 27.82 1.31 8.84
CA LEU A 202 27.75 2.76 8.88
C LEU A 202 26.31 3.26 8.76
N GLU A 203 26.11 4.51 9.17
CA GLU A 203 24.91 5.30 8.91
C GLU A 203 25.21 6.28 7.76
N GLY A 204 24.45 6.16 6.67
CA GLY A 204 24.66 6.93 5.45
C GLY A 204 23.61 8.02 5.22
N SER A 205 24.05 9.19 4.75
CA SER A 205 23.14 10.19 4.17
C SER A 205 22.78 9.81 2.73
N ALA A 206 21.62 10.29 2.25
CA ALA A 206 21.17 10.10 0.86
C ALA A 206 22.27 10.38 -0.18
N ILE A 207 23.07 11.43 0.06
CA ILE A 207 24.14 11.89 -0.83
C ILE A 207 25.29 10.87 -0.92
N ALA A 208 25.61 10.20 0.18
CA ALA A 208 26.73 9.26 0.23
C ALA A 208 26.31 7.80 -0.07
N THR A 209 25.02 7.48 -0.02
CA THR A 209 24.47 6.15 -0.32
C THR A 209 24.98 5.53 -1.63
N PRO A 210 24.98 6.23 -2.79
CA PRO A 210 25.48 5.64 -4.03
C PRO A 210 26.94 5.19 -3.94
N LEU A 211 27.78 5.90 -3.17
CA LEU A 211 29.18 5.52 -2.93
C LEU A 211 29.26 4.23 -2.11
N TYR A 212 28.49 4.12 -1.02
CA TYR A 212 28.50 2.94 -0.16
C TYR A 212 28.04 1.69 -0.91
N LEU A 213 26.95 1.79 -1.67
CA LEU A 213 26.45 0.68 -2.50
C LEU A 213 27.49 0.25 -3.55
N LYS A 214 28.16 1.23 -4.20
CA LYS A 214 29.24 0.95 -5.17
C LYS A 214 30.45 0.26 -4.51
N LYS A 215 30.68 0.50 -3.22
CA LYS A 215 31.74 -0.11 -2.41
C LYS A 215 31.34 -1.44 -1.77
N GLY A 216 30.20 -2.02 -2.16
CA GLY A 216 29.79 -3.35 -1.76
C GLY A 216 29.00 -3.42 -0.46
N PHE A 217 28.62 -2.28 0.13
CA PHE A 217 27.72 -2.28 1.28
C PHE A 217 26.29 -2.68 0.87
N VAL A 218 25.64 -3.48 1.69
CA VAL A 218 24.24 -3.90 1.51
C VAL A 218 23.34 -3.14 2.47
N LEU A 219 22.25 -2.58 1.97
CA LEU A 219 21.25 -1.90 2.79
C LEU A 219 20.59 -2.88 3.79
N LEU A 220 20.78 -2.63 5.08
CA LEU A 220 20.16 -3.36 6.19
C LEU A 220 18.76 -2.83 6.55
N GLU A 221 18.63 -1.51 6.68
CA GLU A 221 17.43 -0.86 7.19
C GLU A 221 17.37 0.57 6.62
N ARG A 222 16.16 1.07 6.36
CA ARG A 222 15.91 2.50 6.09
C ARG A 222 15.21 3.13 7.28
N PRO A 223 15.91 3.42 8.39
CA PRO A 223 15.28 3.98 9.55
C PRO A 223 14.70 5.36 9.31
N VAL A 224 13.76 5.67 10.19
CA VAL A 224 12.74 6.66 10.02
C VAL A 224 12.74 7.51 11.28
N MET A 225 13.30 8.72 11.21
CA MET A 225 13.54 9.52 12.42
C MET A 225 12.35 10.39 12.80
N VAL A 226 11.43 9.87 13.61
CA VAL A 226 10.24 10.57 14.12
C VAL A 226 10.64 11.69 15.09
N PHE A 227 10.22 12.92 14.80
CA PHE A 227 10.32 14.05 15.74
C PHE A 227 8.92 14.40 16.27
N GLY A 228 8.77 14.51 17.59
CA GLY A 228 7.47 14.75 18.24
C GLY A 228 7.12 16.24 18.43
N HIS A 229 5.82 16.56 18.50
CA HIS A 229 5.34 17.91 18.84
C HIS A 229 5.44 18.28 20.32
N PHE A 230 5.67 19.58 20.54
CA PHE A 230 5.79 20.29 21.81
C PHE A 230 4.52 20.21 22.69
N PRO A 231 4.64 19.96 23.99
CA PRO A 231 3.74 20.55 24.96
C PRO A 231 4.10 22.03 25.10
N SER A 232 3.23 22.92 24.63
CA SER A 232 3.40 24.37 24.76
C SER A 232 3.36 24.79 26.23
N ASN A 233 4.52 24.97 26.86
CA ASN A 233 4.61 25.74 28.10
C ASN A 233 5.29 27.07 27.81
N ASN A 234 4.46 28.12 27.80
CA ASN A 234 4.84 29.54 27.86
C ASN A 234 5.65 30.09 26.67
N GLY A 235 4.91 30.45 25.62
CA GLY A 235 5.20 31.67 24.85
C GLY A 235 6.22 31.54 23.73
N LYS A 236 5.70 31.39 22.51
CA LYS A 236 6.36 31.57 21.20
C LYS A 236 7.63 30.74 20.99
N GLU A 237 7.43 29.58 20.38
CA GLU A 237 8.15 29.16 19.16
C GLU A 237 7.42 27.93 18.61
N THR A 238 6.53 28.13 17.64
CA THR A 238 6.32 27.15 16.56
C THR A 238 7.67 26.92 15.88
N PRO A 239 7.93 25.74 15.26
CA PRO A 239 9.07 25.61 14.36
C PRO A 239 9.09 26.84 13.46
N SER A 240 10.16 27.64 13.55
CA SER A 240 10.22 28.87 12.76
C SER A 240 10.03 28.48 11.30
N LYS A 241 9.35 29.32 10.51
CA LYS A 241 9.18 29.11 9.06
C LYS A 241 10.51 28.76 8.36
N GLU A 242 11.62 29.25 8.90
CA GLU A 242 13.00 28.92 8.54
C GLU A 242 13.30 27.41 8.58
N TRP A 243 12.78 26.65 9.55
CA TRP A 243 12.92 25.20 9.63
C TRP A 243 12.12 24.46 8.57
N ASP A 244 10.90 24.89 8.31
CA ASP A 244 10.08 24.34 7.24
C ASP A 244 10.73 24.61 5.87
N ASP A 245 11.24 25.82 5.67
CA ASP A 245 11.94 26.24 4.46
C ASP A 245 13.28 25.49 4.28
N LEU A 246 14.05 25.26 5.35
CA LEU A 246 15.29 24.46 5.33
C LEU A 246 15.03 22.96 5.13
N ALA A 247 13.95 22.43 5.71
CA ALA A 247 13.50 21.07 5.50
C ALA A 247 13.12 20.88 4.02
N ILE A 248 12.31 21.78 3.45
CA ILE A 248 11.93 21.76 2.03
C ILE A 248 13.17 21.89 1.11
N ALA A 249 14.11 22.80 1.43
CA ALA A 249 15.33 23.00 0.65
C ALA A 249 16.31 21.81 0.69
N ASN A 250 16.26 20.99 1.75
CA ASN A 250 17.06 19.77 1.90
C ASN A 250 16.31 18.49 1.48
N GLY A 251 15.16 18.62 0.80
CA GLY A 251 14.40 17.49 0.23
C GLY A 251 13.42 16.80 1.19
N PHE A 252 13.08 17.43 2.32
CA PHE A 252 12.07 16.95 3.27
C PHE A 252 10.69 17.55 2.93
N ALA A 253 9.62 16.73 3.01
CA ALA A 253 8.39 17.06 2.29
C ALA A 253 7.38 18.01 2.99
N GLN A 254 7.32 18.16 4.33
CA GLN A 254 6.37 19.07 5.06
C GLN A 254 6.62 19.09 6.61
N PRO A 255 6.02 20.03 7.41
CA PRO A 255 6.30 20.29 8.85
C PRO A 255 5.95 19.14 9.82
N PHE A 256 6.53 19.19 11.03
CA PHE A 256 6.41 18.20 12.11
C PHE A 256 4.93 17.87 12.47
N PRO A 257 4.59 16.62 12.86
CA PRO A 257 3.27 16.27 13.40
C PRO A 257 3.27 15.82 14.87
N SER A 258 2.08 15.81 15.48
CA SER A 258 1.82 15.53 16.90
C SER A 258 1.30 14.12 17.18
N SER A 259 2.17 13.22 17.62
CA SER A 259 1.93 12.09 18.56
C SER A 259 2.98 10.96 18.41
N PRO A 260 3.43 10.30 19.49
CA PRO A 260 4.45 9.24 19.46
C PRO A 260 3.81 7.83 19.38
N VAL A 261 4.41 6.89 18.62
CA VAL A 261 4.08 5.45 18.69
C VAL A 261 5.33 4.58 18.54
N ILE A 262 5.36 3.54 19.38
CA ILE A 262 6.38 2.53 19.66
C ILE A 262 6.49 1.50 18.51
N CYS A 263 7.69 0.99 18.20
CA CYS A 263 7.90 -0.04 17.16
C CYS A 263 8.41 -1.35 17.78
N ASP A 264 7.74 -2.45 17.43
CA ASP A 264 7.95 -3.81 17.94
C ASP A 264 8.90 -4.61 17.05
N SER A 265 9.62 -5.54 17.68
CA SER A 265 10.78 -6.26 17.17
C SER A 265 10.41 -7.62 16.57
N THR A 266 10.86 -7.93 15.35
CA THR A 266 11.24 -9.30 14.94
C THR A 266 11.86 -9.28 13.53
N PHE A 267 13.16 -9.59 13.42
CA PHE A 267 13.68 -10.27 12.23
C PHE A 267 14.92 -11.09 12.63
N SER A 268 14.83 -12.40 12.41
CA SER A 268 15.82 -13.40 12.74
C SER A 268 16.58 -13.84 11.48
N SER A 269 17.90 -14.00 11.67
CA SER A 269 18.90 -14.79 10.95
C SER A 269 18.56 -15.38 9.57
N ALA A 270 19.13 -14.81 8.49
CA ALA A 270 19.37 -15.56 7.25
C ALA A 270 20.33 -14.91 6.23
N TYR A 271 21.26 -13.99 6.54
CA TYR A 271 22.22 -13.52 5.52
C TYR A 271 23.60 -13.19 6.13
N HIS A 272 24.62 -13.96 5.73
CA HIS A 272 26.03 -13.62 5.92
C HIS A 272 26.48 -12.79 4.70
N ALA A 273 26.43 -11.47 4.81
CA ALA A 273 27.00 -10.54 3.83
C ALA A 273 28.01 -9.63 4.57
N PRO A 274 29.26 -9.47 4.08
CA PRO A 274 30.37 -8.90 4.86
C PRO A 274 30.33 -7.36 5.06
N HIS A 275 29.44 -6.64 4.37
CA HIS A 275 29.35 -5.17 4.47
C HIS A 275 27.89 -4.72 4.53
N LEU A 276 27.55 -3.94 5.56
CA LEU A 276 26.17 -3.68 5.97
C LEU A 276 25.93 -2.18 6.18
N LEU A 277 24.91 -1.61 5.55
CA LEU A 277 24.62 -0.17 5.45
C LEU A 277 23.25 0.17 6.03
N LEU A 278 23.17 1.13 6.94
CA LEU A 278 21.91 1.72 7.40
C LEU A 278 21.72 3.06 6.68
N ILE A 279 20.63 3.24 5.91
CA ILE A 279 20.34 4.50 5.20
C ILE A 279 19.29 5.28 5.96
N CYS A 280 19.60 6.48 6.40
CA CYS A 280 18.55 7.35 6.95
C CYS A 280 17.94 8.22 5.83
N ASP A 281 16.96 7.66 5.11
CA ASP A 281 16.09 8.38 4.17
C ASP A 281 14.65 8.43 4.74
N GLY A 282 14.45 9.15 5.84
CA GLY A 282 13.15 9.67 6.32
C GLY A 282 12.04 8.70 6.79
N ILE A 283 11.48 8.92 7.99
CA ILE A 283 10.05 9.28 8.09
C ILE A 283 8.86 8.33 7.76
N ARG A 284 8.84 6.97 7.77
CA ARG A 284 7.62 6.11 7.97
C ARG A 284 7.84 4.61 8.31
N THR A 285 7.09 4.02 9.25
CA THR A 285 6.78 2.57 9.20
C THR A 285 6.06 2.30 7.88
N ILE A 286 6.69 1.62 6.92
CA ILE A 286 5.99 1.14 5.72
C ILE A 286 5.54 -0.29 6.01
N MET A 287 4.36 -0.43 6.58
CA MET A 287 3.43 -1.36 5.92
C MET A 287 3.27 -0.81 4.50
N GLU A 288 3.58 -1.61 3.48
CA GLU A 288 3.33 -1.17 2.10
C GLU A 288 1.83 -1.00 1.94
N PHE A 289 1.37 0.24 2.08
CA PHE A 289 0.00 0.61 1.85
C PHE A 289 -0.20 0.79 0.37
N ILE A 290 -0.94 -0.14 -0.20
CA ILE A 290 -1.49 0.00 -1.53
C ILE A 290 -2.78 0.83 -1.37
N ASP A 291 -3.08 1.74 -2.29
CA ASP A 291 -4.21 2.64 -2.08
C ASP A 291 -5.54 1.88 -2.01
N ILE A 292 -5.78 0.95 -2.94
CA ILE A 292 -7.08 0.26 -3.01
C ILE A 292 -6.93 -1.25 -3.24
N ALA A 293 -7.63 -2.05 -2.42
CA ALA A 293 -7.89 -3.46 -2.71
C ALA A 293 -9.15 -3.58 -3.56
N ILE A 294 -9.08 -4.21 -4.73
CA ILE A 294 -10.25 -4.47 -5.57
C ILE A 294 -10.52 -5.97 -5.53
N ILE A 295 -11.62 -6.38 -4.88
CA ILE A 295 -11.93 -7.79 -4.68
C ILE A 295 -12.92 -8.24 -5.76
N GLY A 296 -12.41 -8.85 -6.83
CA GLY A 296 -13.16 -9.40 -7.96
C GLY A 296 -12.69 -8.87 -9.32
N GLY A 297 -12.33 -9.78 -10.23
CA GLY A 297 -11.93 -9.47 -11.63
C GLY A 297 -13.08 -9.48 -12.64
N GLY A 298 -14.32 -9.29 -12.20
CA GLY A 298 -15.47 -9.11 -13.09
C GLY A 298 -15.55 -7.71 -13.69
N PRO A 299 -16.59 -7.39 -14.49
CA PRO A 299 -16.74 -6.07 -15.12
C PRO A 299 -16.68 -4.88 -14.15
N ALA A 300 -17.22 -5.02 -12.94
CA ALA A 300 -17.14 -3.98 -11.91
C ALA A 300 -15.71 -3.71 -11.45
N GLY A 301 -14.96 -4.75 -11.04
CA GLY A 301 -13.59 -4.58 -10.54
C GLY A 301 -12.59 -4.22 -11.63
N LEU A 302 -12.75 -4.76 -12.85
CA LEU A 302 -11.94 -4.35 -14.00
C LEU A 302 -12.18 -2.89 -14.39
N THR A 303 -13.43 -2.42 -14.34
CA THR A 303 -13.72 -1.00 -14.57
C THR A 303 -13.17 -0.14 -13.43
N ALA A 304 -13.25 -0.61 -12.19
CA ALA A 304 -12.65 0.07 -11.05
C ALA A 304 -11.13 0.25 -11.25
N ALA A 305 -10.42 -0.80 -11.66
CA ALA A 305 -9.01 -0.72 -12.00
C ALA A 305 -8.72 0.24 -13.17
N ALA A 306 -9.50 0.18 -14.25
CA ALA A 306 -9.37 1.06 -15.41
C ALA A 306 -9.62 2.54 -15.07
N THR A 307 -10.52 2.83 -14.14
CA THR A 307 -10.75 4.19 -13.63
C THR A 307 -9.58 4.64 -12.75
N LEU A 308 -9.06 3.75 -11.90
CA LEU A 308 -8.03 4.05 -10.92
C LEU A 308 -6.68 4.41 -11.54
N VAL A 309 -6.25 3.67 -12.56
CA VAL A 309 -4.97 3.91 -13.26
C VAL A 309 -4.86 5.32 -13.85
N ARG A 310 -5.99 5.99 -14.13
CA ARG A 310 -6.01 7.35 -14.68
C ARG A 310 -5.57 8.42 -13.68
N GLN A 311 -5.50 8.09 -12.39
CA GLN A 311 -5.12 9.01 -11.30
C GLN A 311 -3.85 8.57 -10.56
N LEU A 312 -3.08 7.64 -11.12
CA LEU A 312 -1.80 7.17 -10.58
C LEU A 312 -1.86 6.54 -9.17
N HIS A 313 -3.05 6.15 -8.72
CA HIS A 313 -3.23 5.40 -7.49
C HIS A 313 -2.75 3.96 -7.65
N THR A 314 -2.34 3.35 -6.54
CA THR A 314 -1.88 1.96 -6.51
C THR A 314 -3.02 1.01 -6.15
N ALA A 315 -3.13 -0.14 -6.83
CA ALA A 315 -4.14 -1.14 -6.47
C ALA A 315 -3.69 -2.58 -6.73
N VAL A 316 -4.36 -3.52 -6.07
CA VAL A 316 -4.33 -4.93 -6.43
C VAL A 316 -5.76 -5.38 -6.74
N VAL A 317 -5.95 -5.95 -7.93
CA VAL A 317 -7.18 -6.66 -8.30
C VAL A 317 -6.99 -8.13 -7.95
N PHE A 318 -7.80 -8.63 -7.01
CA PHE A 318 -7.84 -10.04 -6.65
C PHE A 318 -8.94 -10.73 -7.47
N ASP A 319 -8.57 -11.75 -8.24
CA ASP A 319 -9.50 -12.50 -9.08
C ASP A 319 -9.38 -14.00 -8.82
N ASN A 320 -10.46 -14.62 -8.36
CA ASN A 320 -10.54 -16.07 -8.16
C ASN A 320 -11.08 -16.82 -9.39
N HIS A 321 -11.30 -16.11 -10.51
CA HIS A 321 -11.81 -16.63 -11.78
C HIS A 321 -13.19 -17.29 -11.72
N LYS A 322 -13.99 -17.02 -10.67
CA LYS A 322 -15.38 -17.48 -10.55
C LYS A 322 -16.33 -16.37 -10.97
N TYR A 323 -16.75 -16.39 -12.24
CA TYR A 323 -17.62 -15.37 -12.81
C TYR A 323 -19.07 -15.86 -12.91
N ARG A 324 -20.05 -15.02 -12.53
CA ARG A 324 -21.48 -15.38 -12.59
C ARG A 324 -21.95 -15.74 -14.00
N ASN A 325 -21.41 -15.07 -15.02
CA ASN A 325 -21.73 -15.34 -16.43
C ASN A 325 -20.79 -16.35 -17.10
N ALA A 326 -20.05 -17.19 -16.35
CA ALA A 326 -19.09 -18.14 -16.93
C ALA A 326 -19.71 -19.17 -17.88
N LYS A 327 -21.02 -19.46 -17.75
CA LYS A 327 -21.76 -20.34 -18.66
C LYS A 327 -22.28 -19.64 -19.93
N SER A 328 -22.21 -18.31 -20.01
CA SER A 328 -22.61 -17.58 -21.22
C SER A 328 -21.51 -17.60 -22.26
N THR A 329 -21.88 -17.81 -23.52
CA THR A 329 -20.97 -17.73 -24.67
C THR A 329 -20.99 -16.37 -25.36
N HIS A 330 -22.01 -15.55 -25.08
CA HIS A 330 -22.17 -14.23 -25.69
C HIS A 330 -22.54 -13.19 -24.62
N MET A 331 -22.06 -11.97 -24.82
CA MET A 331 -22.35 -10.79 -24.04
C MET A 331 -23.21 -9.85 -24.87
N HIS A 332 -24.26 -9.31 -24.28
CA HIS A 332 -25.15 -8.34 -24.91
C HIS A 332 -25.24 -7.09 -24.04
N MET A 333 -25.85 -6.02 -24.56
CA MET A 333 -26.09 -4.75 -23.84
C MET A 333 -24.84 -3.96 -23.45
N VAL A 334 -23.66 -4.33 -23.97
CA VAL A 334 -22.41 -3.58 -23.77
C VAL A 334 -21.91 -3.07 -25.12
N PRO A 335 -21.84 -1.73 -25.33
CA PRO A 335 -21.40 -1.17 -26.61
C PRO A 335 -20.07 -1.76 -27.07
N THR A 336 -19.96 -2.04 -28.37
CA THR A 336 -18.79 -2.70 -29.04
C THR A 336 -18.52 -4.16 -28.67
N TRP A 337 -19.21 -4.69 -27.65
CA TRP A 337 -19.08 -6.05 -27.13
C TRP A 337 -20.30 -6.93 -27.37
N ASP A 338 -21.25 -6.45 -28.17
CA ASP A 338 -22.42 -7.22 -28.56
C ASP A 338 -22.01 -8.51 -29.26
N HIS A 339 -22.62 -9.61 -28.83
CA HIS A 339 -22.43 -10.97 -29.35
C HIS A 339 -20.99 -11.51 -29.25
N LYS A 340 -20.19 -11.06 -28.28
CA LYS A 340 -18.82 -11.55 -28.02
C LYS A 340 -18.71 -12.35 -26.74
N ASP A 341 -17.70 -13.22 -26.62
CA ASP A 341 -17.48 -14.00 -25.40
C ASP A 341 -17.18 -13.08 -24.20
N PRO A 342 -17.89 -13.19 -23.07
CA PRO A 342 -17.59 -12.41 -21.86
C PRO A 342 -16.15 -12.56 -21.34
N LYS A 343 -15.45 -13.67 -21.64
CA LYS A 343 -14.03 -13.88 -21.33
C LYS A 343 -13.13 -12.94 -22.12
N GLU A 344 -13.46 -12.69 -23.40
CA GLU A 344 -12.72 -11.75 -24.23
C GLU A 344 -12.84 -10.33 -23.67
N PHE A 345 -14.03 -9.94 -23.19
CA PHE A 345 -14.20 -8.65 -22.51
C PHE A 345 -13.25 -8.51 -21.31
N ARG A 346 -13.22 -9.50 -20.42
CA ARG A 346 -12.36 -9.45 -19.22
C ARG A 346 -10.88 -9.41 -19.59
N SER A 347 -10.46 -10.25 -20.54
CA SER A 347 -9.06 -10.34 -20.98
C SER A 347 -8.62 -9.03 -21.64
N ALA A 348 -9.42 -8.49 -22.57
CA ALA A 348 -9.11 -7.23 -23.25
C ALA A 348 -9.01 -6.05 -22.28
N VAL A 349 -9.87 -5.96 -21.26
CA VAL A 349 -9.75 -4.87 -20.26
C VAL A 349 -8.49 -5.04 -19.41
N ARG A 350 -8.17 -6.27 -18.96
CA ARG A 350 -6.94 -6.56 -18.20
C ARG A 350 -5.69 -6.23 -19.02
N GLU A 351 -5.62 -6.67 -20.26
CA GLU A 351 -4.50 -6.41 -21.19
C GLU A 351 -4.32 -4.91 -21.44
N ASN A 352 -5.40 -4.20 -21.78
CA ASN A 352 -5.35 -2.74 -21.97
C ASN A 352 -4.83 -1.98 -20.74
N ILE A 353 -5.09 -2.50 -19.53
CA ILE A 353 -4.55 -1.92 -18.29
C ILE A 353 -3.04 -2.20 -18.20
N LEU A 354 -2.62 -3.45 -18.34
CA LEU A 354 -1.23 -3.88 -18.20
C LEU A 354 -0.31 -3.28 -19.26
N ASP A 355 -0.78 -3.13 -20.50
CA ASP A 355 0.01 -2.61 -21.61
C ASP A 355 0.31 -1.11 -21.49
N ARG A 356 -0.52 -0.37 -20.72
CA ARG A 356 -0.50 1.10 -20.71
C ARG A 356 -0.20 1.72 -19.35
N TYR A 357 -0.33 0.96 -18.27
CA TYR A 357 -0.24 1.46 -16.90
C TYR A 357 0.46 0.48 -15.96
N SER A 358 1.16 1.00 -14.95
CA SER A 358 2.01 0.20 -14.05
C SER A 358 1.60 0.23 -12.58
N THR A 359 0.60 1.04 -12.20
CA THR A 359 0.23 1.23 -10.79
C THR A 359 -0.75 0.19 -10.25
N VAL A 360 -1.38 -0.60 -11.12
CA VAL A 360 -2.31 -1.68 -10.74
C VAL A 360 -1.66 -3.02 -11.01
N LYS A 361 -1.73 -3.91 -10.02
CA LYS A 361 -1.31 -5.31 -10.11
C LYS A 361 -2.54 -6.21 -10.12
N PHE A 362 -2.41 -7.38 -10.74
CA PHE A 362 -3.43 -8.43 -10.68
C PHE A 362 -2.88 -9.61 -9.88
N ALA A 363 -3.71 -10.15 -9.01
CA ALA A 363 -3.44 -11.36 -8.25
C ALA A 363 -4.54 -12.37 -8.58
N ASP A 364 -4.16 -13.44 -9.26
CA ASP A 364 -5.05 -14.53 -9.68
C ASP A 364 -5.30 -15.48 -8.47
N VAL A 365 -5.87 -14.92 -7.41
CA VAL A 365 -6.16 -15.56 -6.11
C VAL A 365 -7.42 -14.94 -5.50
N GLY A 366 -8.18 -15.72 -4.71
CA GLY A 366 -9.28 -15.20 -3.92
C GLY A 366 -8.80 -14.51 -2.63
N VAL A 367 -9.73 -13.86 -1.94
CA VAL A 367 -9.48 -13.22 -0.64
C VAL A 367 -10.26 -13.95 0.43
N SER A 368 -9.58 -14.33 1.51
CA SER A 368 -10.15 -15.10 2.60
C SER A 368 -10.62 -14.20 3.75
N LYS A 369 -9.92 -13.08 4.01
CA LYS A 369 -10.22 -12.19 5.14
C LYS A 369 -9.98 -10.72 4.78
N ILE A 370 -10.89 -9.87 5.23
CA ILE A 370 -10.71 -8.41 5.27
C ILE A 370 -11.04 -7.91 6.67
N GLU A 371 -10.13 -7.15 7.27
CA GLU A 371 -10.31 -6.56 8.59
C GLU A 371 -10.06 -5.05 8.52
N LYS A 372 -11.05 -4.26 8.98
CA LYS A 372 -10.87 -2.82 9.12
C LYS A 372 -10.09 -2.52 10.40
N LYS A 373 -8.96 -1.83 10.27
CA LYS A 373 -8.15 -1.34 11.39
C LYS A 373 -8.40 0.15 11.65
N SER A 374 -8.64 0.93 10.59
CA SER A 374 -9.08 2.32 10.66
C SER A 374 -9.80 2.73 9.36
N ASP A 375 -10.28 3.97 9.24
CA ASP A 375 -10.89 4.49 8.00
C ASP A 375 -9.91 4.58 6.82
N SER A 376 -8.61 4.51 7.08
CA SER A 376 -7.51 4.57 6.11
C SER A 376 -6.61 3.34 6.17
N HIS A 377 -7.06 2.26 6.85
CA HIS A 377 -6.31 1.01 6.96
C HIS A 377 -7.22 -0.22 7.02
N PHE A 378 -7.08 -1.05 5.99
CA PHE A 378 -7.65 -2.38 5.86
C PHE A 378 -6.53 -3.41 5.74
N HIS A 379 -6.60 -4.44 6.57
CA HIS A 379 -5.76 -5.63 6.47
C HIS A 379 -6.49 -6.68 5.64
N VAL A 380 -5.84 -7.19 4.60
CA VAL A 380 -6.43 -8.14 3.65
C VAL A 380 -5.53 -9.37 3.60
N VAL A 381 -6.13 -10.57 3.69
CA VAL A 381 -5.45 -11.85 3.58
C VAL A 381 -6.01 -12.61 2.38
N ASP A 382 -5.15 -13.00 1.44
CA ASP A 382 -5.56 -13.81 0.30
C ASP A 382 -5.72 -15.29 0.66
N ASP A 383 -6.28 -16.09 -0.25
CA ASP A 383 -6.50 -17.53 -0.04
C ASP A 383 -5.18 -18.31 0.10
N SER A 384 -4.03 -17.73 -0.25
CA SER A 384 -2.70 -18.32 -0.03
C SER A 384 -2.11 -18.00 1.35
N GLY A 385 -2.81 -17.18 2.15
CA GLY A 385 -2.34 -16.70 3.44
C GLY A 385 -1.42 -15.50 3.37
N LYS A 386 -1.22 -14.91 2.18
CA LYS A 386 -0.41 -13.71 2.04
C LYS A 386 -1.20 -12.48 2.47
N GLU A 387 -0.54 -11.63 3.23
CA GLU A 387 -1.14 -10.45 3.85
C GLU A 387 -0.78 -9.16 3.11
N TYR A 388 -1.72 -8.23 3.10
CA TYR A 388 -1.61 -6.93 2.44
C TYR A 388 -2.25 -5.84 3.30
N ASN A 389 -1.79 -4.61 3.12
CA ASN A 389 -2.38 -3.45 3.76
C ASN A 389 -2.86 -2.47 2.70
N PHE A 390 -4.12 -2.07 2.82
CA PHE A 390 -4.78 -1.17 1.87
C PHE A 390 -5.38 0.04 2.58
N ARG A 391 -5.47 1.17 1.88
CA ARG A 391 -6.14 2.35 2.43
C ARG A 391 -7.65 2.30 2.28
N LYS A 392 -8.13 1.70 1.18
CA LYS A 392 -9.55 1.52 0.84
C LYS A 392 -9.79 0.13 0.26
N VAL A 393 -11.04 -0.30 0.27
CA VAL A 393 -11.48 -1.58 -0.32
C VAL A 393 -12.67 -1.34 -1.24
N ILE A 394 -12.65 -1.95 -2.43
CA ILE A 394 -13.78 -2.04 -3.35
C ILE A 394 -14.17 -3.51 -3.45
N LEU A 395 -15.35 -3.85 -2.94
CA LEU A 395 -15.95 -5.18 -3.06
C LEU A 395 -16.68 -5.30 -4.41
N ALA A 396 -16.04 -5.96 -5.37
CA ALA A 396 -16.60 -6.28 -6.68
C ALA A 396 -16.88 -7.79 -6.81
N VAL A 397 -17.31 -8.40 -5.71
CA VAL A 397 -17.36 -9.86 -5.50
C VAL A 397 -18.49 -10.56 -6.27
N GLY A 398 -19.41 -9.79 -6.82
CA GLY A 398 -20.57 -10.30 -7.55
C GLY A 398 -21.57 -11.02 -6.64
N ALA A 399 -22.41 -11.86 -7.26
CA ALA A 399 -23.42 -12.65 -6.58
C ALA A 399 -23.43 -14.10 -7.10
N ALA A 400 -23.90 -15.02 -6.27
CA ALA A 400 -24.23 -16.40 -6.63
C ALA A 400 -25.74 -16.54 -6.82
N ASP A 401 -26.13 -17.33 -7.82
CA ASP A 401 -27.52 -17.71 -8.07
C ASP A 401 -27.89 -18.94 -7.22
N ALA A 402 -28.98 -18.84 -6.47
CA ALA A 402 -29.57 -19.92 -5.69
C ALA A 402 -30.73 -20.53 -6.48
N PHE A 403 -30.49 -21.69 -7.07
CA PHE A 403 -31.44 -22.36 -7.95
C PHE A 403 -32.57 -23.04 -7.16
N PRO A 404 -33.80 -23.12 -7.73
CA PRO A 404 -34.84 -23.99 -7.21
C PRO A 404 -34.37 -25.46 -7.19
N ASP A 405 -34.82 -26.20 -6.18
CA ASP A 405 -34.57 -27.65 -6.06
C ASP A 405 -35.49 -28.44 -7.01
N ILE A 406 -35.21 -28.33 -8.31
CA ILE A 406 -35.89 -29.05 -9.39
C ILE A 406 -34.81 -29.71 -10.25
N ASP A 407 -34.89 -31.03 -10.38
CA ASP A 407 -33.95 -31.82 -11.17
C ASP A 407 -33.84 -31.28 -12.61
N GLY A 408 -32.62 -31.20 -13.14
CA GLY A 408 -32.34 -30.64 -14.47
C GLY A 408 -32.28 -29.11 -14.57
N TYR A 409 -32.62 -28.35 -13.51
CA TYR A 409 -32.59 -26.89 -13.55
C TYR A 409 -31.17 -26.35 -13.81
N GLN A 410 -30.18 -26.87 -13.07
CA GLN A 410 -28.79 -26.39 -13.14
C GLN A 410 -28.13 -26.71 -14.49
N GLU A 411 -28.50 -27.83 -15.10
CA GLU A 411 -28.05 -28.28 -16.42
C GLU A 411 -28.59 -27.36 -17.52
N ALA A 412 -29.86 -26.97 -17.43
CA ALA A 412 -30.52 -26.10 -18.39
C ALA A 412 -30.22 -24.59 -18.18
N TRP A 413 -29.68 -24.20 -17.02
CA TRP A 413 -29.33 -22.82 -16.70
C TRP A 413 -28.37 -22.18 -17.71
N ALA A 414 -28.72 -20.98 -18.18
CA ALA A 414 -28.02 -20.20 -19.20
C ALA A 414 -27.93 -20.87 -20.59
N ARG A 415 -28.60 -22.01 -20.79
CA ARG A 415 -28.73 -22.70 -22.09
C ARG A 415 -30.16 -22.64 -22.61
N ARG A 416 -31.11 -22.98 -21.74
CA ARG A 416 -32.55 -22.95 -22.02
C ARG A 416 -33.38 -22.36 -20.88
N ILE A 417 -32.81 -22.18 -19.70
CA ILE A 417 -33.39 -21.38 -18.62
C ILE A 417 -32.64 -20.05 -18.53
N PHE A 418 -33.37 -18.95 -18.79
CA PHE A 418 -32.82 -17.60 -18.87
C PHE A 418 -33.32 -16.73 -17.71
N HIS A 419 -32.41 -16.03 -17.03
CA HIS A 419 -32.77 -15.09 -15.96
C HIS A 419 -33.10 -13.69 -16.45
N CYS A 420 -32.60 -13.33 -17.63
CA CYS A 420 -32.74 -12.00 -18.19
C CYS A 420 -32.93 -12.10 -19.71
N LEU A 421 -34.09 -11.65 -20.20
CA LEU A 421 -34.42 -11.63 -21.62
C LEU A 421 -33.78 -10.46 -22.40
N PHE A 422 -33.03 -9.60 -21.72
CA PHE A 422 -32.13 -8.65 -22.38
C PHE A 422 -30.73 -9.23 -22.59
N CYS A 423 -30.37 -10.28 -21.84
CA CYS A 423 -29.10 -10.99 -21.98
C CYS A 423 -29.22 -12.20 -22.90
N PHE A 424 -30.39 -12.84 -22.94
CA PHE A 424 -30.69 -14.05 -23.70
C PHE A 424 -32.06 -13.94 -24.38
N GLY A 425 -32.34 -14.83 -25.32
CA GLY A 425 -33.68 -15.04 -25.88
C GLY A 425 -33.95 -14.31 -27.19
N TYR A 426 -33.22 -13.24 -27.52
CA TYR A 426 -33.30 -12.61 -28.84
C TYR A 426 -32.94 -13.61 -29.95
N GLU A 427 -31.98 -14.49 -29.69
CA GLU A 427 -31.55 -15.57 -30.58
C GLU A 427 -32.66 -16.60 -30.83
N ASP A 428 -33.59 -16.76 -29.88
CA ASP A 428 -34.74 -17.68 -29.95
C ASP A 428 -36.05 -16.97 -30.36
N ARG A 429 -35.98 -15.74 -30.88
CA ARG A 429 -37.17 -15.00 -31.33
C ARG A 429 -37.92 -15.75 -32.43
N GLY A 430 -39.26 -15.64 -32.41
CA GLY A 430 -40.14 -16.41 -33.29
C GLY A 430 -40.46 -17.81 -32.75
N ALA A 431 -40.14 -18.07 -31.48
CA ALA A 431 -40.53 -19.28 -30.79
C ALA A 431 -42.06 -19.47 -30.85
N LYS A 432 -42.49 -20.73 -30.98
CA LYS A 432 -43.93 -21.04 -30.96
C LYS A 432 -44.48 -21.07 -29.55
N THR A 433 -43.74 -21.64 -28.61
CA THR A 433 -44.09 -21.64 -27.20
C THR A 433 -42.84 -21.46 -26.34
N THR A 434 -42.99 -20.72 -25.25
CA THR A 434 -41.98 -20.50 -24.21
C THR A 434 -42.62 -20.50 -22.82
N GLY A 435 -41.82 -20.69 -21.77
CA GLY A 435 -42.29 -20.68 -20.40
C GLY A 435 -41.78 -19.53 -19.54
N VAL A 436 -42.50 -19.20 -18.46
CA VAL A 436 -42.00 -18.45 -17.31
C VAL A 436 -42.24 -19.29 -16.06
N LEU A 437 -41.20 -19.55 -15.26
CA LEU A 437 -41.33 -20.21 -13.97
C LEU A 437 -41.67 -19.16 -12.90
N VAL A 438 -42.86 -19.24 -12.34
CA VAL A 438 -43.39 -18.31 -11.33
C VAL A 438 -43.36 -19.01 -9.97
N VAL A 439 -42.18 -19.04 -9.37
CA VAL A 439 -41.92 -19.57 -8.03
C VAL A 439 -41.05 -18.56 -7.26
N PRO A 440 -41.07 -18.55 -5.92
CA PRO A 440 -40.23 -17.64 -5.15
C PRO A 440 -38.75 -17.67 -5.61
N PRO A 441 -38.10 -16.49 -5.75
CA PRO A 441 -38.56 -15.16 -5.34
C PRO A 441 -39.46 -14.43 -6.35
N ILE A 442 -39.82 -15.06 -7.47
CA ILE A 442 -40.70 -14.47 -8.49
C ILE A 442 -42.14 -14.52 -8.02
N ASP A 443 -42.65 -13.37 -7.57
CA ASP A 443 -44.07 -13.20 -7.29
C ASP A 443 -44.91 -13.16 -8.60
N PRO A 444 -46.25 -13.30 -8.51
CA PRO A 444 -47.13 -13.27 -9.67
C PRO A 444 -47.02 -12.00 -10.54
N GLY A 445 -46.77 -10.83 -9.95
CA GLY A 445 -46.64 -9.57 -10.68
C GLY A 445 -45.36 -9.53 -11.51
N MET A 446 -44.24 -9.92 -10.92
CA MET A 446 -42.96 -10.06 -11.62
C MET A 446 -43.01 -11.18 -12.67
N GLY A 447 -43.70 -12.29 -12.39
CA GLY A 447 -43.93 -13.37 -13.34
C GLY A 447 -44.69 -12.89 -14.59
N LEU A 448 -45.72 -12.06 -14.40
CA LEU A 448 -46.47 -11.47 -15.52
C LEU A 448 -45.62 -10.47 -16.32
N TYR A 449 -44.81 -9.64 -15.66
CA TYR A 449 -43.86 -8.76 -16.33
C TYR A 449 -42.86 -9.56 -17.20
N MET A 450 -42.31 -10.64 -16.67
CA MET A 450 -41.43 -11.53 -17.43
C MET A 450 -42.15 -12.20 -18.61
N ALA A 451 -43.42 -12.56 -18.44
CA ALA A 451 -44.23 -13.12 -19.53
C ALA A 451 -44.49 -12.10 -20.65
N CYS A 452 -44.70 -10.81 -20.31
CA CYS A 452 -44.79 -9.72 -21.29
C CYS A 452 -43.50 -9.57 -22.11
N ASN A 453 -42.34 -9.70 -21.48
CA ASN A 453 -41.06 -9.69 -22.18
C ASN A 453 -40.91 -10.93 -23.08
N ALA A 454 -41.27 -12.13 -22.58
CA ALA A 454 -41.21 -13.36 -23.35
C ALA A 454 -42.14 -13.35 -24.57
N ALA A 455 -43.31 -12.70 -24.47
CA ALA A 455 -44.25 -12.55 -25.59
C ALA A 455 -43.74 -11.64 -26.73
N GLN A 456 -42.65 -10.90 -26.52
CA GLN A 456 -41.96 -10.22 -27.64
C GLN A 456 -41.18 -11.21 -28.52
N LEU A 457 -40.87 -12.40 -27.98
CA LEU A 457 -40.00 -13.41 -28.59
C LEU A 457 -40.76 -14.68 -28.99
N SER A 458 -42.00 -14.86 -28.51
CA SER A 458 -42.78 -16.09 -28.66
C SER A 458 -44.25 -15.81 -28.98
N ASP A 459 -44.87 -16.67 -29.79
CA ASP A 459 -46.30 -16.61 -30.12
C ASP A 459 -47.19 -16.93 -28.90
N GLN A 460 -46.72 -17.77 -27.98
CA GLN A 460 -47.43 -18.20 -26.78
C GLN A 460 -46.49 -18.29 -25.57
N VAL A 461 -46.94 -17.82 -24.41
CA VAL A 461 -46.18 -17.91 -23.15
C VAL A 461 -46.99 -18.66 -22.10
N THR A 462 -46.38 -19.67 -21.48
CA THR A 462 -46.98 -20.43 -20.38
C THR A 462 -46.34 -20.02 -19.05
N LEU A 463 -47.14 -19.59 -18.07
CA LEU A 463 -46.70 -19.29 -16.72
C LEU A 463 -46.87 -20.55 -15.85
N TYR A 464 -45.74 -21.11 -15.42
CA TYR A 464 -45.67 -22.33 -14.62
C TYR A 464 -45.58 -21.98 -13.13
N THR A 465 -46.57 -22.37 -12.34
CA THR A 465 -46.61 -22.07 -10.89
C THR A 465 -46.16 -23.22 -10.01
N HIS A 466 -45.80 -24.37 -10.59
CA HIS A 466 -45.19 -25.51 -9.91
C HIS A 466 -45.97 -25.95 -8.65
N GLY A 467 -47.28 -26.17 -8.79
CA GLY A 467 -48.14 -26.62 -7.68
C GLY A 467 -48.50 -25.54 -6.66
N ASN A 468 -48.10 -24.28 -6.87
CA ASN A 468 -48.44 -23.19 -5.95
C ASN A 468 -49.83 -22.63 -6.26
N ASP A 469 -50.85 -23.09 -5.52
CA ASP A 469 -52.24 -22.67 -5.69
C ASP A 469 -52.44 -21.18 -5.42
N GLN A 470 -51.73 -20.60 -4.46
CA GLN A 470 -51.81 -19.17 -4.16
C GLN A 470 -51.37 -18.33 -5.36
N PHE A 471 -50.24 -18.68 -5.98
CA PHE A 471 -49.73 -17.98 -7.16
C PHE A 471 -50.60 -18.23 -8.38
N THR A 472 -51.09 -19.46 -8.56
CA THR A 472 -52.04 -19.83 -9.62
C THR A 472 -53.30 -18.97 -9.57
N ASN A 473 -53.92 -18.88 -8.40
CA ASN A 473 -55.14 -18.10 -8.20
C ASN A 473 -54.90 -16.59 -8.40
N ALA A 474 -53.73 -16.08 -8.01
CA ALA A 474 -53.37 -14.68 -8.21
C ALA A 474 -53.11 -14.33 -9.68
N ILE A 475 -52.44 -15.20 -10.45
CA ILE A 475 -51.96 -14.90 -11.79
C ILE A 475 -52.96 -15.23 -12.90
N THR A 476 -53.82 -16.24 -12.71
CA THR A 476 -54.77 -16.70 -13.73
C THR A 476 -55.73 -15.62 -14.23
N PRO A 477 -56.36 -14.79 -13.36
CA PRO A 477 -57.23 -13.71 -13.82
C PRO A 477 -56.47 -12.67 -14.66
N LEU A 478 -55.23 -12.34 -14.27
CA LEU A 478 -54.39 -11.36 -14.95
C LEU A 478 -53.90 -11.88 -16.31
N ALA A 479 -53.49 -13.15 -16.36
CA ALA A 479 -53.07 -13.81 -17.61
C ALA A 479 -54.23 -13.90 -18.61
N THR A 480 -55.44 -14.22 -18.13
CA THR A 480 -56.66 -14.31 -18.97
C THR A 480 -57.08 -12.94 -19.52
N ALA A 481 -56.92 -11.87 -18.74
CA ALA A 481 -57.25 -10.51 -19.15
C ALA A 481 -56.20 -9.88 -20.09
N ALA A 482 -54.99 -10.45 -20.15
CA ALA A 482 -53.93 -9.93 -21.01
C ALA A 482 -54.28 -10.13 -22.49
N LYS A 483 -53.92 -9.14 -23.32
CA LYS A 483 -54.10 -9.24 -24.79
C LYS A 483 -53.16 -10.25 -25.45
N ALA A 484 -52.13 -10.71 -24.75
CA ALA A 484 -51.17 -11.71 -25.20
C ALA A 484 -51.70 -13.13 -24.95
N ALA A 485 -51.21 -14.12 -25.71
CA ALA A 485 -51.58 -15.52 -25.53
C ALA A 485 -50.86 -16.14 -24.32
N PHE A 486 -51.24 -15.70 -23.12
CA PHE A 486 -50.75 -16.26 -21.86
C PHE A 486 -51.59 -17.46 -21.42
N LYS A 487 -50.92 -18.53 -21.04
CA LYS A 487 -51.52 -19.70 -20.37
C LYS A 487 -50.94 -19.83 -18.97
N VAL A 488 -51.70 -20.43 -18.06
CA VAL A 488 -51.21 -20.78 -16.73
C VAL A 488 -51.23 -22.30 -16.60
N ASP A 489 -50.15 -22.87 -16.11
CA ASP A 489 -50.02 -24.30 -15.83
C ASP A 489 -49.57 -24.49 -14.38
N SER A 490 -50.45 -25.05 -13.57
CA SER A 490 -50.22 -25.22 -12.13
C SER A 490 -49.64 -26.57 -11.76
N ARG A 491 -49.42 -27.47 -12.72
CA ARG A 491 -48.96 -28.83 -12.40
C ARG A 491 -47.58 -28.79 -11.73
N PRO A 492 -47.35 -29.60 -10.68
CA PRO A 492 -46.02 -29.76 -10.10
C PRO A 492 -45.04 -30.30 -11.14
N ILE A 493 -43.90 -29.60 -11.27
CA ILE A 493 -42.81 -29.98 -12.18
C ILE A 493 -41.96 -31.04 -11.47
N LYS A 494 -41.69 -32.15 -12.14
CA LYS A 494 -40.80 -33.20 -11.67
C LYS A 494 -39.34 -32.86 -12.00
N ARG A 495 -39.07 -32.50 -13.25
CA ARG A 495 -37.72 -32.18 -13.74
C ARG A 495 -37.74 -31.41 -15.06
N PHE A 496 -36.59 -30.84 -15.40
CA PHE A 496 -36.29 -30.26 -16.71
C PHE A 496 -35.34 -31.15 -17.51
N VAL A 497 -35.52 -31.21 -18.82
CA VAL A 497 -34.63 -31.94 -19.75
C VAL A 497 -34.19 -30.98 -20.85
N ASP A 498 -32.90 -30.66 -20.89
CA ASP A 498 -32.31 -29.85 -21.96
C ASP A 498 -32.11 -30.71 -23.22
N ASN A 499 -32.83 -30.39 -24.28
CA ASN A 499 -32.74 -31.08 -25.59
C ASN A 499 -31.80 -30.34 -26.56
N GLY A 500 -31.06 -29.34 -26.11
CA GLY A 500 -30.18 -28.51 -26.92
C GLY A 500 -30.90 -27.33 -27.58
N SER A 501 -31.95 -27.58 -28.38
CA SER A 501 -32.76 -26.54 -29.03
C SER A 501 -34.05 -26.18 -28.28
N SER A 502 -34.41 -26.96 -27.26
CA SER A 502 -35.64 -26.80 -26.48
C SER A 502 -35.45 -27.36 -25.07
N LEU A 503 -36.46 -27.14 -24.22
CA LEU A 503 -36.55 -27.63 -22.85
C LEU A 503 -37.83 -28.44 -22.70
N THR A 504 -37.72 -29.71 -22.31
CA THR A 504 -38.88 -30.49 -21.88
C THR A 504 -39.09 -30.31 -20.39
N ILE A 505 -40.30 -29.92 -20.02
CA ILE A 505 -40.80 -29.85 -18.65
C ILE A 505 -41.59 -31.12 -18.40
N GLU A 506 -41.10 -31.98 -17.51
CA GLU A 506 -41.84 -33.18 -17.09
C GLU A 506 -42.58 -32.90 -15.80
N PHE A 507 -43.86 -33.29 -15.73
CA PHE A 507 -44.69 -33.10 -14.56
C PHE A 507 -44.76 -34.36 -13.70
N VAL A 508 -45.15 -34.20 -12.44
CA VAL A 508 -45.28 -35.32 -11.50
C VAL A 508 -46.35 -36.33 -11.92
N ASP A 509 -47.36 -35.90 -12.68
CA ASP A 509 -48.42 -36.75 -13.22
C ASP A 509 -47.99 -37.63 -14.41
N GLY A 510 -46.72 -37.52 -14.84
CA GLY A 510 -46.15 -38.28 -15.96
C GLY A 510 -46.35 -37.64 -17.34
N SER A 511 -47.10 -36.53 -17.43
CA SER A 511 -47.20 -35.75 -18.66
C SER A 511 -45.97 -34.84 -18.85
N SER A 512 -45.82 -34.27 -20.04
CA SER A 512 -44.74 -33.33 -20.34
C SER A 512 -45.18 -32.20 -21.27
N LYS A 513 -44.42 -31.13 -21.27
CA LYS A 513 -44.59 -29.98 -22.17
C LYS A 513 -43.22 -29.51 -22.65
N GLU A 514 -43.08 -29.38 -23.96
CA GLU A 514 -41.88 -28.80 -24.56
C GLU A 514 -42.06 -27.29 -24.75
N GLU A 515 -41.02 -26.55 -24.37
CA GLU A 515 -40.88 -25.10 -24.55
C GLU A 515 -39.54 -24.79 -25.22
N THR A 516 -39.47 -23.73 -26.03
CA THR A 516 -38.21 -23.32 -26.68
C THR A 516 -37.17 -22.87 -25.65
N PHE A 517 -37.63 -22.13 -24.65
CA PHE A 517 -36.87 -21.74 -23.46
C PHE A 517 -37.82 -21.44 -22.29
N LEU A 518 -37.27 -21.34 -21.09
CA LEU A 518 -37.96 -20.99 -19.86
C LEU A 518 -37.29 -19.74 -19.25
N VAL A 519 -38.09 -18.83 -18.70
CA VAL A 519 -37.61 -17.64 -17.99
C VAL A 519 -37.75 -17.83 -16.49
N HIS A 520 -36.67 -17.61 -15.75
CA HIS A 520 -36.68 -17.60 -14.28
C HIS A 520 -35.50 -16.79 -13.74
N ASN A 521 -35.76 -15.79 -12.91
CA ASN A 521 -34.69 -15.06 -12.21
C ASN A 521 -34.58 -15.56 -10.76
N PRO A 522 -33.59 -16.42 -10.44
CA PRO A 522 -33.47 -17.03 -9.13
C PRO A 522 -33.10 -16.02 -8.04
N LYS A 523 -33.23 -16.44 -6.79
CA LYS A 523 -32.68 -15.69 -5.65
C LYS A 523 -31.17 -15.60 -5.81
N THR A 524 -30.59 -14.48 -5.39
CA THR A 524 -29.14 -14.30 -5.37
C THR A 524 -28.62 -14.02 -3.97
N SER A 525 -27.36 -14.35 -3.72
CA SER A 525 -26.63 -13.98 -2.52
C SER A 525 -25.28 -13.35 -2.88
N VAL A 526 -24.84 -12.36 -2.11
CA VAL A 526 -23.49 -11.78 -2.26
C VAL A 526 -22.44 -12.86 -2.04
N ASN A 527 -21.38 -12.86 -2.86
CA ASN A 527 -20.29 -13.83 -2.72
C ASN A 527 -19.34 -13.49 -1.57
N GLY A 528 -18.86 -14.53 -0.89
CA GLY A 528 -17.82 -14.43 0.14
C GLY A 528 -18.35 -14.02 1.52
N ALA A 529 -17.47 -14.08 2.53
CA ALA A 529 -17.81 -13.80 3.92
C ALA A 529 -17.67 -12.32 4.31
N PHE A 530 -17.39 -11.43 3.34
CA PHE A 530 -16.99 -10.04 3.60
C PHE A 530 -18.09 -9.18 4.23
N VAL A 531 -19.36 -9.53 3.99
CA VAL A 531 -20.51 -8.88 4.65
C VAL A 531 -20.41 -9.04 6.16
N GLU A 532 -20.20 -10.27 6.63
CA GLU A 532 -20.09 -10.59 8.05
C GLU A 532 -18.78 -10.06 8.64
N GLN A 533 -17.65 -10.26 7.94
CA GLN A 533 -16.32 -9.83 8.41
C GLN A 533 -16.24 -8.32 8.66
N LEU A 534 -16.91 -7.51 7.83
CA LEU A 534 -16.90 -6.05 7.92
C LEU A 534 -18.15 -5.47 8.60
N GLY A 535 -19.15 -6.30 8.93
CA GLY A 535 -20.41 -5.83 9.51
C GLY A 535 -21.20 -4.92 8.56
N LEU A 536 -21.27 -5.28 7.28
CA LEU A 536 -21.95 -4.47 6.26
C LEU A 536 -23.48 -4.57 6.37
N GLU A 537 -24.16 -3.44 6.20
CA GLU A 537 -25.62 -3.43 6.07
C GLU A 537 -26.05 -4.05 4.73
N LEU A 538 -27.12 -4.85 4.76
CA LEU A 538 -27.77 -5.40 3.57
C LEU A 538 -29.10 -4.69 3.30
N SER A 539 -29.49 -4.64 2.02
CA SER A 539 -30.84 -4.28 1.60
C SER A 539 -31.84 -5.39 1.98
N PRO A 540 -33.16 -5.11 1.93
CA PRO A 540 -34.18 -6.16 2.10
C PRO A 540 -34.06 -7.29 1.07
N THR A 541 -33.45 -7.04 -0.09
CA THR A 541 -33.21 -8.05 -1.14
C THR A 541 -31.94 -8.88 -0.90
N GLY A 542 -31.15 -8.57 0.13
CA GLY A 542 -29.93 -9.30 0.49
C GLY A 542 -28.66 -8.81 -0.20
N ASP A 543 -28.71 -7.66 -0.88
CA ASP A 543 -27.56 -7.01 -1.52
C ASP A 543 -26.84 -6.09 -0.53
N ILE A 544 -25.54 -5.83 -0.71
CA ILE A 544 -24.83 -4.84 0.11
C ILE A 544 -25.47 -3.45 -0.10
N LYS A 545 -25.87 -2.81 0.99
CA LYS A 545 -26.46 -1.48 0.98
C LYS A 545 -25.37 -0.43 0.69
N ALA A 546 -25.18 -0.13 -0.59
CA ALA A 546 -24.25 0.86 -1.10
C ALA A 546 -24.85 1.55 -2.33
N SER A 547 -25.49 2.70 -2.11
CA SER A 547 -26.25 3.39 -3.15
C SER A 547 -25.39 4.34 -3.98
N GLY A 548 -25.77 4.50 -5.25
CA GLY A 548 -25.22 5.54 -6.11
C GLY A 548 -25.53 6.95 -5.56
N PRO A 549 -24.73 7.96 -5.92
CA PRO A 549 -23.65 7.87 -6.92
C PRO A 549 -22.33 7.34 -6.35
N PHE A 550 -22.15 7.22 -5.03
CA PHE A 550 -20.82 6.96 -4.46
C PHE A 550 -20.54 5.49 -4.15
N TYR A 551 -21.59 4.66 -3.98
CA TYR A 551 -21.46 3.23 -3.71
C TYR A 551 -20.58 2.90 -2.50
N GLN A 552 -20.54 3.81 -1.52
CA GLN A 552 -19.95 3.54 -0.22
C GLN A 552 -20.91 2.70 0.62
N THR A 553 -20.37 1.73 1.34
CA THR A 553 -21.14 0.88 2.26
C THR A 553 -21.41 1.60 3.59
N SER A 554 -22.06 0.92 4.53
CA SER A 554 -22.17 1.39 5.93
C SER A 554 -20.80 1.57 6.61
N VAL A 555 -19.73 0.99 6.07
CA VAL A 555 -18.37 1.09 6.60
C VAL A 555 -17.55 2.07 5.76
N ARG A 556 -17.16 3.19 6.37
CA ARG A 556 -16.29 4.18 5.73
C ARG A 556 -14.98 3.54 5.23
N GLY A 557 -14.58 3.89 4.02
CA GLY A 557 -13.42 3.32 3.32
C GLY A 557 -13.68 2.01 2.58
N VAL A 558 -14.88 1.40 2.74
CA VAL A 558 -15.34 0.22 2.00
C VAL A 558 -16.43 0.63 1.03
N PHE A 559 -16.20 0.33 -0.24
CA PHE A 559 -17.14 0.53 -1.34
C PHE A 559 -17.55 -0.83 -1.90
N SER A 560 -18.70 -0.90 -2.56
CA SER A 560 -19.17 -2.14 -3.18
C SER A 560 -19.76 -1.85 -4.56
N ALA A 561 -19.56 -2.72 -5.54
CA ALA A 561 -19.96 -2.48 -6.92
C ALA A 561 -20.40 -3.77 -7.63
N GLY A 562 -21.09 -3.60 -8.76
CA GLY A 562 -21.60 -4.70 -9.57
C GLY A 562 -22.80 -5.40 -8.95
N ASP A 563 -22.89 -6.70 -9.20
CA ASP A 563 -24.00 -7.53 -8.75
C ASP A 563 -24.15 -7.58 -7.23
N ALA A 564 -23.15 -7.16 -6.46
CA ALA A 564 -23.20 -7.14 -5.01
C ALA A 564 -24.07 -6.01 -4.42
N VAL A 565 -24.43 -4.98 -5.19
CA VAL A 565 -25.14 -3.78 -4.68
C VAL A 565 -26.46 -3.47 -5.39
N ASN A 566 -26.76 -4.18 -6.47
CA ASN A 566 -27.87 -3.84 -7.36
C ASN A 566 -28.80 -5.05 -7.55
N PRO A 567 -30.13 -4.88 -7.38
CA PRO A 567 -31.09 -5.91 -7.80
C PRO A 567 -31.12 -6.09 -9.33
N TYR A 568 -30.77 -5.06 -10.10
CA TYR A 568 -30.62 -5.10 -11.55
C TYR A 568 -29.19 -5.49 -11.93
N LYS A 569 -28.93 -6.79 -11.87
CA LYS A 569 -27.60 -7.39 -12.02
C LYS A 569 -27.20 -7.57 -13.50
N ALA A 570 -26.68 -6.50 -14.09
CA ALA A 570 -26.28 -6.44 -15.49
C ALA A 570 -24.87 -5.83 -15.66
N ALA A 571 -24.17 -6.21 -16.73
CA ALA A 571 -22.77 -5.81 -16.95
C ALA A 571 -22.59 -4.29 -17.08
N ASN A 572 -23.51 -3.58 -17.74
CA ASN A 572 -23.48 -2.13 -17.86
C ASN A 572 -23.63 -1.43 -16.48
N ALA A 573 -24.51 -1.95 -15.62
CA ALA A 573 -24.65 -1.47 -14.25
C ALA A 573 -23.39 -1.74 -13.41
N ALA A 574 -22.74 -2.90 -13.64
CA ALA A 574 -21.47 -3.23 -13.01
C ALA A 574 -20.33 -2.30 -13.45
N ILE A 575 -20.24 -1.97 -14.74
CA ILE A 575 -19.29 -1.00 -15.28
C ILE A 575 -19.51 0.38 -14.63
N SER A 576 -20.76 0.87 -14.64
CA SER A 576 -21.11 2.18 -14.06
C SER A 576 -20.77 2.27 -12.56
N SER A 577 -21.22 1.29 -11.78
CA SER A 577 -20.95 1.27 -10.33
C SER A 577 -19.46 1.10 -10.01
N GLY A 578 -18.71 0.28 -10.75
CA GLY A 578 -17.27 0.11 -10.57
C GLY A 578 -16.49 1.40 -10.80
N CYS A 579 -16.86 2.17 -11.84
CA CYS A 579 -16.29 3.48 -12.09
C CYS A 579 -16.57 4.45 -10.94
N ASN A 580 -17.85 4.58 -10.57
CA ASN A 580 -18.30 5.56 -9.60
C ASN A 580 -17.80 5.28 -8.16
N ALA A 581 -17.79 4.01 -7.74
CA ALA A 581 -17.19 3.58 -6.48
C ALA A 581 -15.71 3.96 -6.39
N THR A 582 -14.98 3.80 -7.50
CA THR A 582 -13.56 4.15 -7.58
C THR A 582 -13.32 5.65 -7.51
N VAL A 583 -14.14 6.45 -8.21
CA VAL A 583 -14.06 7.92 -8.13
C VAL A 583 -14.28 8.38 -6.69
N ALA A 584 -15.27 7.81 -5.99
CA ALA A 584 -15.54 8.14 -4.59
C ALA A 584 -14.39 7.72 -3.66
N ALA A 585 -13.82 6.53 -3.85
CA ALA A 585 -12.67 6.06 -3.08
C ALA A 585 -11.43 6.94 -3.29
N ILE A 586 -11.16 7.35 -4.54
CA ILE A 586 -10.08 8.28 -4.88
C ILE A 586 -10.32 9.66 -4.27
N ALA A 587 -11.56 10.15 -4.27
CA ALA A 587 -11.89 11.42 -3.62
C ALA A 587 -11.56 11.39 -2.12
N GLN A 588 -11.85 10.27 -1.42
CA GLN A 588 -11.43 10.10 -0.03
C GLN A 588 -9.92 10.06 0.12
N LEU A 589 -9.22 9.28 -0.71
CA LEU A 589 -7.75 9.19 -0.67
C LEU A 589 -7.08 10.55 -0.90
N GLN A 590 -7.59 11.34 -1.84
CA GLN A 590 -7.05 12.66 -2.14
C GLN A 590 -7.37 13.66 -1.02
N ALA A 591 -8.60 13.65 -0.48
CA ALA A 591 -8.96 14.47 0.67
C ALA A 591 -8.04 14.18 1.87
N GLU A 592 -7.80 12.89 2.17
CA GLU A 592 -6.89 12.44 3.22
C GLU A 592 -5.44 12.84 2.93
N LYS A 593 -4.97 12.71 1.68
CA LYS A 593 -3.62 13.08 1.26
C LYS A 593 -3.35 14.58 1.42
N TYR A 594 -4.33 15.43 1.12
CA TYR A 594 -4.19 16.88 1.12
C TYR A 594 -4.79 17.57 2.35
N GLY A 595 -5.29 16.82 3.34
CA GLY A 595 -5.86 17.36 4.57
C GLY A 595 -7.14 18.19 4.36
N ILE A 596 -7.90 17.91 3.29
CA ILE A 596 -9.14 18.61 2.97
C ILE A 596 -10.31 17.84 3.60
N PRO A 597 -11.35 18.51 4.13
CA PRO A 597 -12.56 17.83 4.60
C PRO A 597 -13.08 16.85 3.56
N ALA A 598 -13.44 15.65 4.01
CA ALA A 598 -13.95 14.63 3.12
C ALA A 598 -15.20 15.15 2.40
N MET A 599 -15.17 15.13 1.06
CA MET A 599 -16.35 15.49 0.26
C MET A 599 -17.50 14.48 0.41
N LEU A 600 -17.25 13.31 1.02
CA LEU A 600 -18.11 12.13 1.08
C LEU A 600 -18.02 11.36 2.40
#